data_AF-A0A358A6J6-F1
#
_entry.id   AF-A0A358A6J6-F1
#
_cell.length_a   1.000
_cell.length_b   1.000
_cell.length_c   1.000
_cell.angle_alpha   90.00
_cell.angle_beta   90.00
_cell.angle_gamma   90.00
#
_symmetry.space_group_name_H-M   'P 1'
#
loop_
_entity.id
_entity.type
_entity.pdbx_description
1 polymer ?
#
loop_
_entity_poly.entity_id
_entity_poly.type
_entity_poly.pdbx_seq_one_letter_code
_entity_poly.pdbx_strand_id
1 'polypeptide(L)'
;SDYTTYTLLLADPVPGLQIVGSDGSWIDVIPAAGNLLMNVGDLLAIWTNDAWPSTLHRVVPMALGAAERRRSVAWFHYPDPDIVVAPLPAFVGDGDARYGATRVDDHVRGKLGAPKAGGAPTSASTIADRPV
;
A
#
# COMPACT_ATOMS: atom_id res chain seq x y z
N SER A 1 0.42 1.59 -4.52
CA SER A 1 0.55 1.09 -3.15
C SER A 1 2.01 1.01 -2.79
N ASP A 2 2.30 0.73 -1.52
CA ASP A 2 3.65 0.40 -1.08
C ASP A 2 3.97 -1.06 -1.37
N TYR A 3 5.22 -1.35 -1.73
CA TYR A 3 5.67 -2.68 -2.17
C TYR A 3 6.04 -3.60 -1.00
N THR A 4 6.00 -3.08 0.23
CA THR A 4 6.51 -3.70 1.45
C THR A 4 5.41 -4.48 2.18
N THR A 5 5.64 -4.95 3.41
CA THR A 5 4.61 -5.62 4.22
C THR A 5 3.62 -4.60 4.77
N TYR A 6 4.12 -3.58 5.46
CA TYR A 6 3.34 -2.44 5.92
C TYR A 6 4.25 -1.23 6.08
N THR A 7 3.64 -0.05 6.17
CA THR A 7 4.33 1.21 6.40
C THR A 7 3.73 1.87 7.62
N LEU A 8 4.58 2.33 8.54
CA LEU A 8 4.20 3.23 9.62
C LEU A 8 4.55 4.66 9.21
N LEU A 9 3.61 5.58 9.41
CA LEU A 9 3.75 6.96 8.99
C LEU A 9 3.45 7.89 10.16
N LEU A 10 4.47 8.63 10.58
CA LEU A 10 4.28 9.84 11.38
C LEU A 10 4.07 11.00 10.40
N ALA A 11 2.97 11.73 10.50
CA ALA A 11 2.73 12.90 9.68
C ALA A 11 2.09 14.02 10.49
N ASP A 12 2.32 15.25 10.05
CA ASP A 12 1.62 16.41 10.60
C ASP A 12 0.10 16.25 10.39
N PRO A 13 -0.75 16.76 11.31
CA PRO A 13 -2.21 16.65 11.24
C PRO A 13 -2.81 17.64 10.23
N VAL A 14 -2.31 17.61 8.99
CA VAL A 14 -2.71 18.48 7.88
C VAL A 14 -3.12 17.64 6.67
N PRO A 15 -4.08 18.09 5.83
CA PRO A 15 -4.49 17.38 4.63
C PRO A 15 -3.33 17.12 3.66
N GLY A 16 -3.47 16.05 2.87
CA GLY A 16 -2.54 15.77 1.76
C GLY A 16 -2.45 14.28 1.42
N LEU A 17 -2.47 13.39 2.42
CA LEU A 17 -2.56 11.96 2.17
C LEU A 17 -4.01 11.58 1.87
N GLN A 18 -4.21 10.81 0.81
CA GLN A 18 -5.51 10.26 0.45
C GLN A 18 -5.42 8.75 0.22
N ILE A 19 -6.49 8.03 0.57
CA ILE A 19 -6.70 6.61 0.22
C ILE A 19 -7.90 6.48 -0.69
N VAL A 20 -8.03 5.33 -1.37
CA VAL A 20 -9.21 5.03 -2.19
C VAL A 20 -10.24 4.28 -1.36
N GLY A 21 -11.47 4.79 -1.35
CA GLY A 21 -12.64 4.17 -0.72
C GLY A 21 -13.25 3.04 -1.56
N SER A 22 -14.24 2.36 -0.99
CA SER A 22 -14.94 1.25 -1.64
C SER A 22 -15.75 1.68 -2.87
N ASP A 23 -16.18 2.93 -2.91
CA ASP A 23 -16.87 3.56 -4.04
C ASP A 23 -15.89 4.12 -5.10
N GLY A 24 -14.58 3.93 -4.92
CA GLY A 24 -13.54 4.47 -5.79
C GLY A 24 -13.22 5.95 -5.55
N SER A 25 -13.86 6.61 -4.58
CA SER A 25 -13.55 7.99 -4.22
C SER A 25 -12.22 8.10 -3.47
N TRP A 26 -11.55 9.25 -3.59
CA TRP A 26 -10.37 9.56 -2.79
C TRP A 26 -10.77 10.22 -1.47
N ILE A 27 -10.32 9.66 -0.36
CA ILE A 27 -10.66 10.08 1.00
C ILE A 27 -9.41 10.60 1.69
N ASP A 28 -9.47 11.80 2.27
CA ASP A 28 -8.38 12.36 3.06
C ASP A 28 -8.12 11.57 4.35
N VAL A 29 -6.85 11.35 4.65
CA VAL A 29 -6.39 10.71 5.88
C VAL A 29 -5.55 11.72 6.66
N ILE A 30 -6.11 12.19 7.77
CA ILE A 30 -5.46 13.13 8.68
C ILE A 30 -5.19 12.39 10.00
N PRO A 31 -3.92 12.22 10.41
CA PRO A 31 -3.63 11.57 11.68
C PRO A 31 -4.11 12.42 12.84
N ALA A 32 -4.69 11.78 13.86
CA ALA A 32 -4.89 12.43 15.15
C ALA A 32 -3.52 12.74 15.79
N ALA A 33 -3.46 13.79 16.61
CA ALA A 33 -2.22 14.17 17.29
C ALA A 33 -1.68 13.01 18.14
N GLY A 34 -0.39 12.70 17.98
CA GLY A 34 0.27 11.60 18.68
C GLY A 34 0.06 10.21 18.07
N ASN A 35 -0.76 10.07 17.03
CA ASN A 35 -0.99 8.79 16.37
C ASN A 35 -0.06 8.58 15.18
N LEU A 36 0.25 7.30 14.93
CA LEU A 36 0.86 6.84 13.69
C LEU A 36 -0.23 6.30 12.77
N LEU A 37 -0.07 6.54 11.48
CA LEU A 37 -0.86 5.84 10.47
C LEU A 37 -0.14 4.54 10.11
N MET A 38 -0.89 3.47 9.87
CA MET A 38 -0.38 2.25 9.28
C MET A 38 -1.12 2.00 7.97
N ASN A 39 -0.37 1.73 6.90
CA ASN A 39 -0.94 1.23 5.66
C ASN A 39 -0.41 -0.17 5.33
N VAL A 40 -1.29 -0.98 4.75
CA VAL A 40 -0.97 -2.32 4.28
C VAL A 40 -0.23 -2.21 2.95
N GLY A 41 0.89 -2.92 2.83
CA GLY A 41 1.65 -3.01 1.59
C GLY A 41 1.39 -4.32 0.85
N ASP A 42 2.01 -4.43 -0.33
CA ASP A 42 1.82 -5.55 -1.25
C ASP A 42 2.20 -6.91 -0.63
N LEU A 43 3.28 -7.02 0.15
CA LEU A 43 3.71 -8.32 0.69
C LEU A 43 2.73 -8.88 1.72
N LEU A 44 2.07 -8.02 2.50
CA LEU A 44 1.05 -8.47 3.45
C LEU A 44 -0.24 -8.88 2.73
N ALA A 45 -0.60 -8.19 1.66
CA ALA A 45 -1.71 -8.59 0.80
C ALA A 45 -1.44 -9.94 0.12
N ILE A 46 -0.19 -10.24 -0.29
CA ILE A 46 0.18 -11.57 -0.78
C ILE A 46 0.04 -12.63 0.32
N TRP A 47 0.66 -12.42 1.49
CA TRP A 47 0.56 -13.38 2.61
C TRP A 47 -0.88 -13.67 3.01
N THR A 48 -1.73 -12.65 2.99
CA THR A 48 -3.14 -12.78 3.39
C THR A 48 -4.09 -13.08 2.24
N ASN A 49 -3.57 -13.34 1.03
CA ASN A 49 -4.38 -13.63 -0.15
C ASN A 49 -5.50 -12.59 -0.39
N ASP A 50 -5.17 -11.30 -0.16
CA ASP A 50 -6.07 -10.13 -0.15
C ASP A 50 -7.13 -10.06 0.94
N ALA A 51 -7.06 -10.88 2.00
CA ALA A 51 -7.90 -10.61 3.19
C ALA A 51 -7.59 -9.22 3.79
N TRP A 52 -6.33 -8.77 3.67
CA TRP A 52 -5.93 -7.38 3.90
C TRP A 52 -5.31 -6.80 2.62
N PRO A 53 -6.11 -6.13 1.78
CA PRO A 53 -5.64 -5.63 0.50
C PRO A 53 -4.68 -4.45 0.65
N SER A 54 -3.72 -4.37 -0.28
CA SER A 54 -2.69 -3.34 -0.30
C SER A 54 -3.29 -1.95 -0.51
N THR A 55 -3.07 -1.05 0.44
CA THR A 55 -3.71 0.26 0.50
C THR A 55 -3.25 1.14 -0.65
N LEU A 56 -4.16 1.46 -1.57
CA LEU A 56 -3.88 2.46 -2.58
C LEU A 56 -4.01 3.86 -2.00
N HIS A 57 -2.93 4.62 -2.12
CA HIS A 57 -2.83 5.94 -1.54
C HIS A 57 -2.06 6.89 -2.47
N ARG A 58 -2.28 8.18 -2.28
CA ARG A 58 -1.54 9.26 -2.97
C ARG A 58 -1.32 10.42 -2.01
N VAL A 59 -0.35 11.28 -2.34
CA VAL A 59 -0.21 12.58 -1.70
C VAL A 59 -0.60 13.66 -2.72
N VAL A 60 -1.61 14.46 -2.37
CA VAL A 60 -2.02 15.61 -3.16
C VAL A 60 -1.09 16.78 -2.83
N PRO A 61 -0.53 17.49 -3.83
CA PRO A 61 0.28 18.67 -3.59
C PRO A 61 -0.48 19.74 -2.83
N MET A 62 0.18 20.40 -1.87
CA MET A 62 -0.37 21.58 -1.22
C MET A 62 -0.53 22.72 -2.23
N ALA A 63 -1.57 23.54 -2.08
CA ALA A 63 -1.75 24.73 -2.89
C ALA A 63 -0.55 25.68 -2.77
N LEU A 64 -0.18 26.34 -3.87
CA LEU A 64 0.87 27.36 -3.87
C LEU A 64 0.49 28.48 -2.90
N GLY A 65 1.38 28.78 -1.95
CA GLY A 65 1.14 29.80 -0.92
C GLY A 65 0.37 29.31 0.31
N ALA A 66 0.11 28.01 0.46
CA ALA A 66 -0.44 27.47 1.70
C ALA A 66 0.44 27.84 2.90
N ALA A 67 -0.19 28.35 3.96
CA ALA A 67 0.51 28.76 5.18
C ALA A 67 1.13 27.58 5.93
N GLU A 68 0.48 26.42 5.85
CA GLU A 68 0.90 25.20 6.55
C GLU A 68 1.73 24.30 5.64
N ARG A 69 2.79 23.70 6.19
CA ARG A 69 3.60 22.69 5.50
C ARG A 69 3.23 21.32 6.02
N ARG A 70 3.09 20.35 5.11
CA ARG A 70 2.94 18.94 5.47
C ARG A 70 4.30 18.24 5.50
N ARG A 71 4.68 17.67 6.63
CA ARG A 71 5.84 16.78 6.76
C ARG A 71 5.38 15.38 7.15
N SER A 72 6.17 14.39 6.75
CA SER A 72 5.96 13.02 7.17
C SER A 72 7.25 12.23 7.19
N VAL A 73 7.35 11.29 8.13
CA VAL A 73 8.42 10.31 8.25
C VAL A 73 7.78 8.94 8.07
N ALA A 74 8.18 8.25 6.99
CA ALA A 74 7.69 6.92 6.66
C ALA A 74 8.74 5.88 7.06
N TRP A 75 8.29 4.86 7.79
CA TRP A 75 9.06 3.67 8.09
C TRP A 75 8.44 2.47 7.37
N PHE A 76 9.20 1.89 6.45
CA PHE A 76 8.76 0.77 5.64
C PHE A 76 9.29 -0.53 6.23
N HIS A 77 8.40 -1.48 6.53
CA HIS A 77 8.75 -2.77 7.08
C HIS A 77 8.51 -3.89 6.07
N TYR A 78 9.50 -4.74 5.88
CA TYR A 78 9.44 -5.93 5.03
C TYR A 78 10.56 -6.91 5.42
N PRO A 79 10.47 -8.20 5.02
CA PRO A 79 11.49 -9.21 5.31
C PRO A 79 12.81 -8.95 4.56
N ASP A 80 13.82 -9.77 4.85
CA ASP A 80 15.07 -9.74 4.10
C ASP A 80 14.84 -10.01 2.59
N PRO A 81 15.66 -9.43 1.70
CA PRO A 81 15.38 -9.44 0.26
C PRO A 81 15.32 -10.83 -0.40
N ASP A 82 15.98 -11.83 0.18
CA ASP A 82 16.04 -13.21 -0.31
C ASP A 82 14.89 -14.10 0.18
N ILE A 83 14.06 -13.60 1.10
CA ILE A 83 12.90 -14.33 1.60
C ILE A 83 11.86 -14.50 0.50
N VAL A 84 11.31 -15.71 0.41
CA VAL A 84 10.17 -16.04 -0.46
C VAL A 84 8.87 -15.78 0.28
N VAL A 85 8.02 -14.96 -0.34
CA VAL A 85 6.67 -14.60 0.12
C VAL A 85 5.65 -15.31 -0.77
N ALA A 86 4.67 -15.98 -0.15
CA ALA A 86 3.57 -16.66 -0.82
C ALA A 86 2.33 -16.62 0.08
N PRO A 87 1.11 -16.78 -0.46
CA PRO A 87 -0.10 -16.86 0.35
C PRO A 87 0.02 -17.89 1.47
N LEU A 88 -0.30 -17.47 2.70
CA LEU A 88 -0.26 -18.35 3.86
C LEU A 88 -1.45 -19.32 3.80
N PRO A 89 -1.27 -20.61 4.17
CA PRO A 89 -2.32 -21.63 4.03
C PRO A 89 -3.67 -21.24 4.67
N ALA A 90 -3.64 -20.56 5.81
CA ALA A 90 -4.82 -20.09 6.52
C ALA A 90 -5.70 -19.09 5.72
N PHE A 91 -5.14 -18.41 4.73
CA PHE A 91 -5.85 -17.44 3.89
C PHE A 91 -6.21 -17.98 2.49
N VAL A 92 -5.73 -19.17 2.15
CA VAL A 92 -6.06 -19.87 0.90
C VAL A 92 -7.23 -20.84 1.13
N GLY A 93 -7.23 -21.56 2.25
CA GLY A 93 -8.22 -22.61 2.52
C GLY A 93 -8.12 -23.75 1.50
N ASP A 94 -9.27 -24.24 1.04
CA ASP A 94 -9.35 -25.33 0.04
C ASP A 94 -9.37 -24.81 -1.42
N GLY A 95 -9.25 -23.50 -1.63
CA GLY A 95 -9.28 -22.88 -2.95
C GLY A 95 -7.89 -22.69 -3.57
N ASP A 96 -7.86 -22.10 -4.76
CA ASP A 96 -6.62 -21.71 -5.41
C ASP A 96 -6.05 -20.40 -4.84
N ALA A 97 -4.74 -20.36 -4.66
CA ALA A 97 -4.03 -19.15 -4.27
C ALA A 97 -4.13 -18.07 -5.37
N ARG A 98 -4.46 -16.82 -5.01
CA ARG A 98 -4.51 -15.70 -5.97
C ARG A 98 -3.13 -15.28 -6.46
N TYR A 99 -2.10 -15.55 -5.66
CA TYR A 99 -0.73 -15.14 -5.89
C TYR A 99 0.21 -16.34 -5.93
N GLY A 100 1.17 -16.30 -6.84
CA GLY A 100 2.33 -17.20 -6.82
C GLY A 100 3.36 -16.77 -5.76
N ALA A 101 4.28 -17.69 -5.45
CA ALA A 101 5.43 -17.36 -4.62
C ALA A 101 6.36 -16.37 -5.34
N THR A 102 6.89 -15.39 -4.62
CA THR A 102 7.84 -14.40 -5.14
C THR A 102 8.92 -14.11 -4.10
N ARG A 103 10.16 -13.82 -4.53
CA ARG A 103 11.16 -13.26 -3.61
C ARG A 103 10.89 -11.79 -3.36
N VAL A 104 11.24 -11.31 -2.17
CA VAL A 104 11.06 -9.91 -1.79
C VAL A 104 11.80 -8.96 -2.74
N ASP A 105 13.05 -9.27 -3.10
CA ASP A 105 13.85 -8.46 -4.03
C ASP A 105 13.25 -8.39 -5.44
N ASP A 106 12.79 -9.52 -5.97
CA ASP A 106 12.15 -9.60 -7.27
C ASP A 106 10.86 -8.76 -7.31
N HIS A 107 10.02 -8.87 -6.26
CA HIS A 107 8.78 -8.08 -6.14
C HIS A 107 9.06 -6.57 -6.09
N VAL A 108 9.99 -6.14 -5.23
CA VAL A 108 10.35 -4.73 -5.07
C VAL A 108 10.96 -4.17 -6.36
N ARG A 109 11.90 -4.90 -6.98
CA ARG A 109 12.53 -4.48 -8.23
C ARG A 109 11.52 -4.38 -9.37
N GLY A 110 10.64 -5.37 -9.49
CA GLY A 110 9.58 -5.38 -10.49
C GLY A 110 8.67 -4.14 -10.36
N LYS A 111 8.27 -3.81 -9.14
CA LYS A 111 7.41 -2.64 -8.87
C LYS A 111 8.10 -1.28 -9.02
N LEU A 112 9.42 -1.19 -8.80
CA LEU A 112 10.17 0.06 -9.01
C LEU A 112 10.42 0.36 -10.49
N GLY A 113 10.60 -0.67 -11.32
CA GLY A 113 10.81 -0.52 -12.77
C GLY A 113 9.52 -0.37 -13.58
N ALA A 114 8.38 -0.68 -12.97
CA ALA A 114 7.05 -0.64 -13.54
C ALA A 114 6.50 0.79 -13.76
N PRO A 115 6.04 1.17 -14.97
CA PRO A 115 5.18 2.34 -15.11
C PRO A 115 3.93 2.22 -14.24
N LYS A 116 3.51 3.32 -13.60
CA LYS A 116 2.23 3.38 -12.89
C LYS A 116 1.10 3.39 -13.93
N ALA A 117 0.64 2.21 -14.36
CA ALA A 117 -0.49 2.05 -15.27
C ALA A 117 -1.74 1.51 -14.52
N GLY A 118 -2.93 1.87 -14.98
CA GLY A 118 -4.19 1.31 -14.46
C GLY A 118 -5.44 2.16 -14.73
N GLY A 119 -6.60 1.49 -14.73
CA GLY A 119 -7.92 2.15 -14.72
C GLY A 119 -8.23 2.79 -13.36
N ALA A 120 -9.44 3.33 -13.19
CA ALA A 120 -9.87 3.92 -11.92
C ALA A 120 -9.85 2.85 -10.80
N PRO A 121 -9.02 3.01 -9.76
CA PRO A 121 -8.89 2.01 -8.72
C PRO A 121 -10.05 2.10 -7.72
N THR A 122 -10.33 0.99 -7.02
CA THR A 122 -11.21 0.93 -5.85
C THR A 122 -10.43 0.38 -4.65
N SER A 123 -10.97 0.51 -3.43
CA SER A 123 -10.35 -0.11 -2.25
C SER A 123 -10.22 -1.64 -2.35
N ALA A 124 -11.00 -2.27 -3.24
CA ALA A 124 -10.97 -3.70 -3.52
C ALA A 124 -10.00 -4.07 -4.65
N SER A 125 -9.41 -3.10 -5.36
CA SER A 125 -8.40 -3.39 -6.38
C SER A 125 -7.22 -4.12 -5.75
N THR A 126 -6.94 -5.33 -6.22
CA THR A 126 -5.85 -6.18 -5.76
C THR A 126 -4.51 -5.72 -6.34
N ILE A 127 -3.41 -6.36 -5.95
CA ILE A 127 -2.11 -6.13 -6.59
C ILE A 127 -2.16 -6.56 -8.06
N ALA A 128 -2.92 -7.61 -8.37
CA ALA A 128 -3.08 -8.14 -9.73
C ALA A 128 -3.85 -7.20 -10.67
N ASP A 129 -4.77 -6.38 -10.13
CA ASP A 129 -5.55 -5.41 -10.91
C ASP A 129 -4.76 -4.16 -11.30
N ARG A 130 -3.53 -4.02 -10.82
CA ARG A 130 -2.68 -2.84 -10.96
C ARG A 130 -1.47 -3.21 -11.84
N PRO A 131 -1.55 -3.04 -13.17
CA PRO A 131 -0.47 -3.46 -14.05
C PRO A 131 0.85 -2.79 -13.64
N VAL A 132 1.88 -3.63 -13.55
CA VAL A 132 3.29 -3.21 -13.55
C VAL A 132 3.65 -2.66 -14.93
#